data_AF-A0A7J4MHS1-F1
#
_entry.id   AF-A0A7J4MHS1-F1
#
_cell.length_a   1.000
_cell.length_b   1.000
_cell.length_c   1.000
_cell.angle_alpha   90.00
_cell.angle_beta   90.00
_cell.angle_gamma   90.00
#
_symmetry.space_group_name_H-M   'P 1'
#
loop_
_entity.id
_entity.type
_entity.pdbx_description
1 polymer ?
#
loop_
_entity_poly.entity_id
_entity_poly.type
_entity_poly.pdbx_seq_one_letter_code
_entity_poly.pdbx_strand_id
1 'polypeptide(L)'
;MACLFYLFSTPLQTSLGIPTFGTGKVRLGLLDYPLLAVIIVPLMLIPIALRVAANLGDLRRQNFFLLNSPPRPQINFEETITGSNLKGKIKFLDSREDWKRMKLSWRVGILPPARHKVFAALNRDPSGQPPPGLTTPLPHHWEKGLDDGTGMGEDAPMERHDVPGGVFLRPMRIMSASESVNIELEGGEFELQNPPGEWPGTVYGGLVRVHWELLIHIERESGGPLLWVEPLTVLHGEDEIVNENITISDGRSESDAL
;
A
#
# COMPACT_ATOMS: atom_id res chain seq x y z
N MET A 1 39.86 -12.11 -2.77
CA MET A 1 39.33 -10.72 -2.71
C MET A 1 40.40 -9.68 -3.04
N ALA A 2 41.54 -9.61 -2.33
CA ALA A 2 42.57 -8.59 -2.55
C ALA A 2 43.17 -8.58 -3.99
N CYS A 3 43.50 -9.74 -4.57
CA CYS A 3 44.01 -9.81 -5.95
C CYS A 3 42.97 -9.38 -7.00
N LEU A 4 41.69 -9.61 -6.73
CA LEU A 4 40.58 -9.28 -7.64
C LEU A 4 40.31 -7.77 -7.61
N PHE A 5 40.39 -7.16 -6.42
CA PHE A 5 40.36 -5.72 -6.23
C PHE A 5 41.57 -5.01 -6.86
N TYR A 6 42.76 -5.61 -6.75
CA TYR A 6 43.96 -5.11 -7.42
C TYR A 6 43.78 -5.10 -8.95
N LEU A 7 43.33 -6.20 -9.55
CA LEU A 7 43.06 -6.29 -10.99
C LEU A 7 41.92 -5.37 -11.48
N PHE A 8 40.95 -5.06 -10.63
CA PHE A 8 39.88 -4.12 -10.95
C PHE A 8 40.35 -2.65 -10.92
N SER A 9 41.26 -2.31 -10.01
CA SER A 9 41.75 -0.93 -9.81
C SER A 9 42.97 -0.57 -10.68
N THR A 10 43.69 -1.55 -11.23
CA THR A 10 44.85 -1.36 -12.11
C THR A 10 44.59 -0.49 -13.36
N PRO A 11 43.48 -0.60 -14.10
CA PRO A 11 43.20 0.32 -15.23
C PRO A 11 43.06 1.78 -14.77
N LEU A 12 42.45 2.03 -13.61
CA LEU A 12 42.31 3.38 -13.05
C LEU A 12 43.67 3.95 -12.62
N GLN A 13 44.48 3.14 -11.94
CA GLN A 13 45.84 3.49 -11.52
C GLN A 13 46.74 3.80 -12.73
N THR A 14 46.62 3.02 -13.80
CA THR A 14 47.37 3.25 -15.05
C THR A 14 46.93 4.54 -15.74
N SER A 15 45.64 4.86 -15.75
CA SER A 15 45.12 6.13 -16.27
C SER A 15 45.58 7.34 -15.45
N LEU A 16 45.87 7.16 -14.16
CA LEU A 16 46.40 8.17 -13.24
C LEU A 16 47.95 8.24 -13.23
N GLY A 17 48.62 7.44 -14.07
CA GLY A 17 50.09 7.42 -14.17
C GLY A 17 50.79 6.67 -13.02
N ILE A 18 50.05 5.91 -12.21
CA ILE A 18 50.61 5.10 -11.12
C ILE A 18 51.13 3.78 -11.71
N PRO A 19 52.41 3.41 -11.49
CA PRO A 19 52.97 2.18 -12.03
C PRO A 19 52.32 0.95 -11.39
N THR A 20 51.77 0.06 -12.22
CA THR A 20 51.20 -1.23 -11.79
C THR A 20 52.16 -2.36 -12.10
N PHE A 21 52.24 -3.36 -11.21
CA PHE A 21 53.19 -4.48 -11.29
C PHE A 21 52.45 -5.76 -11.67
N GLY A 22 53.01 -6.54 -12.60
CA GLY A 22 52.49 -7.88 -12.95
C GLY A 22 51.29 -7.92 -13.89
N THR A 23 50.87 -6.78 -14.45
CA THR A 23 49.77 -6.67 -15.43
C THR A 23 50.25 -6.81 -16.88
N GLY A 24 51.24 -7.68 -17.11
CA GLY A 24 51.66 -8.05 -18.47
C GLY A 24 50.48 -8.63 -19.23
N LYS A 25 50.12 -7.98 -20.34
CA LYS A 25 48.92 -8.22 -21.16
C LYS A 25 48.70 -9.72 -21.47
N VAL A 26 47.90 -10.43 -20.67
CA VAL A 26 47.30 -11.70 -21.11
C VAL A 26 46.16 -11.35 -22.06
N ARG A 27 46.53 -11.22 -23.34
CA ARG A 27 45.63 -10.91 -24.46
C ARG A 27 44.92 -12.19 -24.91
N LEU A 28 43.88 -12.61 -24.20
CA LEU A 28 42.95 -13.63 -24.69
C LEU A 28 41.89 -12.94 -25.56
N GLY A 29 42.23 -12.63 -26.80
CA GLY A 29 41.32 -12.03 -27.78
C GLY A 29 41.27 -10.50 -27.81
N LEU A 30 40.49 -9.95 -28.76
CA LEU A 30 40.42 -8.52 -29.12
C LEU A 30 39.69 -7.63 -28.08
N LEU A 31 39.39 -8.17 -26.90
CA LEU A 31 38.58 -7.51 -25.87
C LEU A 31 39.46 -7.27 -24.64
N ASP A 32 39.76 -6.01 -24.33
CA ASP A 32 40.42 -5.64 -23.08
C ASP A 32 39.44 -5.85 -21.91
N TYR A 33 39.30 -7.10 -21.44
CA TYR A 33 38.39 -7.49 -20.36
C TYR A 33 38.52 -6.63 -19.07
N PRO A 34 39.70 -6.18 -18.63
CA PRO A 34 39.82 -5.30 -17.47
C PRO A 34 39.17 -3.92 -17.70
N LEU A 35 39.31 -3.35 -18.90
CA LEU A 35 38.69 -2.07 -19.26
C LEU A 35 37.17 -2.23 -19.38
N LEU A 36 36.74 -3.34 -19.98
CA LEU A 36 35.32 -3.66 -20.12
C LEU A 36 34.64 -3.82 -18.76
N ALA A 37 35.29 -4.48 -17.80
CA ALA A 37 34.76 -4.63 -16.44
C ALA A 37 34.61 -3.27 -15.72
N VAL A 38 35.56 -2.35 -15.91
CA VAL A 38 35.46 -0.99 -15.32
C VAL A 38 34.29 -0.20 -15.87
N ILE A 39 33.87 -0.44 -17.11
CA ILE A 39 32.74 0.28 -17.73
C ILE A 39 31.42 -0.44 -17.48
N ILE A 40 31.37 -1.76 -17.71
CA ILE A 40 30.15 -2.56 -17.63
C ILE A 40 29.70 -2.77 -16.19
N VAL A 41 30.60 -2.99 -15.24
CA VAL A 41 30.20 -3.28 -13.85
C VAL A 41 29.46 -2.09 -13.22
N PRO A 42 29.96 -0.84 -13.28
CA PRO A 42 29.18 0.31 -12.81
C PRO A 42 27.86 0.46 -13.56
N LEU A 43 27.85 0.25 -14.88
CA LEU A 43 26.63 0.34 -15.69
C LEU A 43 25.55 -0.66 -15.22
N MET A 44 25.96 -1.88 -14.86
CA MET A 44 25.08 -2.92 -14.31
C MET A 44 24.63 -2.61 -12.87
N LEU A 45 25.42 -1.86 -12.09
CA LEU A 45 25.07 -1.49 -10.71
C LEU A 45 24.18 -0.25 -10.63
N ILE A 46 24.16 0.63 -11.64
CA ILE A 46 23.34 1.85 -11.64
C ILE A 46 21.85 1.56 -11.37
N PRO A 47 21.18 0.61 -12.06
CA PRO A 47 19.78 0.31 -11.79
C PRO A 47 19.51 -0.12 -10.34
N ILE A 48 20.42 -0.92 -9.77
CA ILE A 48 20.33 -1.38 -8.39
C ILE A 48 20.52 -0.21 -7.43
N ALA A 49 21.50 0.65 -7.66
CA ALA A 49 21.75 1.83 -6.84
C ALA A 49 20.56 2.80 -6.88
N LEU A 50 19.95 3.02 -8.04
CA LEU A 50 18.74 3.83 -8.19
C LEU A 50 17.57 3.25 -7.39
N ARG A 51 17.33 1.93 -7.48
CA ARG A 51 16.30 1.24 -6.70
C ARG A 51 16.53 1.37 -5.20
N VAL A 52 17.76 1.17 -4.74
CA VAL A 52 18.12 1.34 -3.31
C VAL A 52 17.91 2.78 -2.85
N ALA A 53 18.34 3.78 -3.64
CA ALA A 53 18.15 5.18 -3.31
C ALA A 53 16.68 5.58 -3.25
N ALA A 54 15.86 5.12 -4.20
CA ALA A 54 14.42 5.33 -4.20
C ALA A 54 13.75 4.72 -2.96
N ASN A 55 14.09 3.46 -2.65
CA ASN A 55 13.56 2.75 -1.46
C ASN A 55 13.96 3.46 -0.15
N LEU A 56 15.19 3.95 -0.04
CA LEU A 56 15.64 4.71 1.13
C LEU A 56 14.90 6.04 1.26
N GLY A 57 14.67 6.72 0.14
CA GLY A 57 13.85 7.94 0.09
C GLY A 57 12.41 7.69 0.54
N ASP A 58 11.83 6.56 0.15
CA ASP A 58 10.49 6.15 0.57
C ASP A 58 10.41 5.84 2.07
N LEU A 59 11.34 5.03 2.59
CA LEU A 59 11.44 4.76 4.04
C LEU A 59 11.59 6.04 4.89
N ARG A 60 12.36 7.02 4.40
CA ARG A 60 12.50 8.31 5.09
C ARG A 60 11.17 9.06 5.14
N ARG A 61 10.39 9.06 4.06
CA ARG A 61 9.07 9.68 4.01
C ARG A 61 8.07 8.98 4.94
N GLN A 62 8.04 7.65 4.92
CA GLN A 62 7.20 6.86 5.85
C GLN A 62 7.55 7.16 7.32
N ASN A 63 8.84 7.20 7.67
CA ASN A 63 9.26 7.54 9.03
C ASN A 63 8.86 8.96 9.43
N PHE A 64 9.01 9.94 8.53
CA PHE A 64 8.56 11.30 8.80
C PHE A 64 7.04 11.38 9.02
N PHE A 65 6.26 10.64 8.22
CA PHE A 65 4.81 10.55 8.37
C PHE A 65 4.40 9.95 9.72
N LEU A 66 4.99 8.81 10.10
CA LEU A 66 4.68 8.12 11.37
C LEU A 66 5.03 8.97 12.60
N LEU A 67 6.18 9.65 12.58
CA LEU A 67 6.60 10.51 13.69
C LEU A 67 5.75 11.78 13.83
N ASN A 68 5.12 12.23 12.75
CA ASN A 68 4.34 13.47 12.71
C ASN A 68 2.84 13.22 12.48
N SER A 69 2.35 12.00 12.70
CA SER A 69 0.92 11.68 12.53
C SER A 69 0.06 12.46 13.54
N PRO A 70 -1.06 13.07 13.12
CA PRO A 70 -1.96 13.74 14.06
C PRO A 70 -2.66 12.73 14.98
N PRO A 71 -3.17 13.19 16.14
CA PRO A 71 -3.98 12.34 17.01
C PRO A 71 -5.26 11.91 16.29
N ARG A 72 -5.78 10.75 16.71
CA ARG A 72 -7.05 10.22 16.20
C ARG A 72 -8.19 11.23 16.42
N PRO A 73 -8.99 11.56 15.38
CA PRO A 73 -10.17 12.39 15.54
C PRO A 73 -11.23 11.70 16.40
N GLN A 74 -12.03 12.49 17.13
CA GLN A 74 -13.22 11.98 17.82
C GLN A 74 -14.37 11.99 16.83
N ILE A 75 -14.89 10.81 16.51
CA ILE A 75 -15.99 10.66 15.55
C ILE A 75 -17.15 9.95 16.21
N ASN A 76 -18.32 10.59 16.18
CA ASN A 76 -19.57 10.02 16.65
C ASN A 76 -20.51 9.86 15.47
N PHE A 77 -21.04 8.65 15.30
CA PHE A 77 -21.95 8.29 14.23
C PHE A 77 -23.36 8.06 14.77
N GLU A 78 -24.36 8.39 13.96
CA GLU A 78 -25.71 7.90 14.17
C GLU A 78 -25.82 6.47 13.63
N GLU A 79 -26.69 5.66 14.24
CA GLU A 79 -26.95 4.30 13.78
C GLU A 79 -27.52 4.36 12.36
N THR A 80 -26.83 3.72 11.42
CA THR A 80 -27.12 3.84 9.98
C THR A 80 -27.53 2.48 9.42
N ILE A 81 -28.60 2.47 8.63
CA ILE A 81 -29.11 1.31 7.90
C ILE A 81 -28.67 1.44 6.43
N THR A 82 -28.34 0.35 5.77
CA THR A 82 -28.05 0.40 4.33
C THR A 82 -29.17 1.08 3.53
N GLY A 83 -28.79 1.88 2.53
CA GLY A 83 -29.73 2.68 1.73
C GLY A 83 -30.09 4.04 2.34
N SER A 84 -29.75 4.29 3.61
CA SER A 84 -29.91 5.61 4.25
C SER A 84 -28.61 6.43 4.21
N ASN A 85 -28.72 7.75 4.38
CA ASN A 85 -27.56 8.64 4.46
C ASN A 85 -26.85 8.48 5.81
N LEU A 86 -25.51 8.54 5.78
CA LEU A 86 -24.69 8.51 6.99
C LEU A 86 -24.63 9.91 7.61
N LYS A 87 -25.02 10.02 8.87
CA LYS A 87 -24.93 11.27 9.65
C LYS A 87 -24.00 11.10 10.84
N GLY A 88 -23.25 12.16 11.13
CA GLY A 88 -22.35 12.14 12.27
C GLY A 88 -21.68 13.47 12.54
N LYS A 89 -20.81 13.44 13.55
CA LYS A 89 -20.01 14.59 13.97
C LYS A 89 -18.56 14.18 14.14
N ILE A 90 -17.66 14.97 13.55
CA ILE A 90 -16.21 14.81 13.69
C ILE A 90 -15.66 16.01 14.44
N LYS A 91 -14.75 15.74 15.38
CA LYS A 91 -13.98 16.77 16.06
C LYS A 91 -12.49 16.41 16.01
N PHE A 92 -11.69 17.36 15.54
CA PHE A 92 -10.23 17.26 15.62
C PHE A 92 -9.73 17.92 16.90
N LEU A 93 -8.80 17.26 17.59
CA LEU A 93 -8.23 17.80 18.83
C LEU A 93 -7.23 18.93 18.52
N ASP A 94 -6.42 18.74 17.47
CA ASP A 94 -5.41 19.68 17.01
C ASP A 94 -5.46 19.77 15.47
N SER A 95 -6.15 20.78 14.93
CA SER A 95 -6.04 21.13 13.51
C SER A 95 -4.72 21.86 13.29
N ARG A 96 -3.90 21.38 12.35
CA ARG A 96 -2.60 22.01 12.04
C ARG A 96 -2.74 23.08 10.95
N GLU A 97 -1.88 24.09 11.00
CA GLU A 97 -1.85 25.18 10.02
C GLU A 97 -1.50 24.70 8.60
N ASP A 98 -0.86 23.53 8.45
CA ASP A 98 -0.47 22.98 7.15
C ASP A 98 -1.62 22.30 6.40
N TRP A 99 -2.81 22.21 7.00
CA TRP A 99 -4.00 21.60 6.39
C TRP A 99 -4.73 22.62 5.52
N LYS A 100 -4.95 22.28 4.25
CA LYS A 100 -5.61 23.16 3.28
C LYS A 100 -7.10 22.87 3.19
N ARG A 101 -7.48 21.60 3.07
CA ARG A 101 -8.85 21.15 2.88
C ARG A 101 -9.06 19.80 3.51
N MET A 102 -10.30 19.54 3.91
CA MET A 102 -10.71 18.24 4.41
C MET A 102 -11.96 17.79 3.67
N LYS A 103 -11.92 16.56 3.18
CA LYS A 103 -13.01 15.89 2.48
C LYS A 103 -13.37 14.61 3.22
N LEU A 104 -14.66 14.36 3.35
CA LEU A 104 -15.19 13.10 3.84
C LEU A 104 -15.81 12.32 2.70
N SER A 105 -15.59 11.01 2.68
CA SER A 105 -16.32 10.09 1.82
C SER A 105 -16.67 8.82 2.59
N TRP A 106 -17.81 8.25 2.24
CA TRP A 106 -18.26 6.98 2.77
C TRP A 106 -18.01 5.90 1.73
N ARG A 107 -17.39 4.79 2.15
CA ARG A 107 -17.01 3.71 1.23
C ARG A 107 -17.49 2.38 1.78
N VAL A 108 -17.87 1.53 0.84
CA VAL A 108 -18.24 0.13 1.07
C VAL A 108 -17.46 -0.74 0.12
N GLY A 109 -17.09 -1.92 0.58
CA GLY A 109 -16.52 -2.91 -0.31
C GLY A 109 -16.53 -4.31 0.25
N ILE A 110 -16.28 -5.26 -0.65
CA ILE A 110 -16.15 -6.66 -0.31
C ILE A 110 -14.69 -6.93 -0.05
N LEU A 111 -14.40 -7.32 1.18
CA LEU A 111 -13.08 -7.81 1.55
C LEU A 111 -12.90 -9.23 1.03
N PRO A 112 -11.67 -9.57 0.64
CA PRO A 112 -11.35 -10.91 0.21
C PRO A 112 -11.66 -11.95 1.31
N PRO A 113 -12.03 -13.18 0.90
CA PRO A 113 -12.36 -14.25 1.83
C PRO A 113 -11.16 -14.61 2.71
N ALA A 114 -11.45 -15.14 3.90
CA ALA A 114 -10.38 -15.60 4.78
C ALA A 114 -9.65 -16.79 4.13
N ARG A 115 -8.33 -16.69 3.94
CA ARG A 115 -7.49 -17.74 3.35
C ARG A 115 -7.81 -19.14 3.89
N HIS A 116 -7.82 -19.31 5.22
CA HIS A 116 -8.09 -20.59 5.86
C HIS A 116 -9.49 -21.16 5.56
N LYS A 117 -10.49 -20.30 5.32
CA LYS A 117 -11.85 -20.72 4.94
C LYS A 117 -11.92 -21.12 3.46
N VAL A 118 -11.16 -20.46 2.58
CA VAL A 118 -11.01 -20.88 1.17
C VAL A 118 -10.37 -22.27 1.09
N PHE A 119 -9.29 -22.50 1.83
CA PHE A 119 -8.65 -23.82 1.88
C PHE A 119 -9.58 -24.91 2.41
N ALA A 120 -10.32 -24.62 3.49
CA ALA A 120 -11.30 -25.56 4.03
C ALA A 120 -12.43 -25.86 3.03
N ALA A 121 -12.95 -24.84 2.34
CA ALA A 121 -14.00 -25.00 1.33
C ALA A 121 -13.53 -25.82 0.11
N LEU A 122 -12.26 -25.66 -0.29
CA LEU A 122 -11.65 -26.43 -1.38
C LEU A 122 -11.09 -27.79 -0.93
N ASN A 123 -11.26 -28.16 0.34
CA ASN A 123 -10.69 -29.36 0.97
C ASN A 123 -9.19 -29.52 0.70
N ARG A 124 -8.43 -28.42 0.83
CA ARG A 124 -6.98 -28.37 0.63
C ARG A 124 -6.23 -28.21 1.94
N ASP A 125 -5.08 -28.85 2.01
CA ASP A 125 -4.15 -28.72 3.13
C ASP A 125 -3.62 -27.27 3.20
N PRO A 126 -3.78 -26.55 4.33
CA PRO A 126 -3.22 -25.23 4.54
C PRO A 126 -1.69 -25.12 4.35
N SER A 127 -0.97 -26.23 4.52
CA SER A 127 0.48 -26.36 4.34
C SER A 127 0.90 -26.82 2.93
N GLY A 128 -0.07 -27.17 2.09
CA GLY A 128 0.15 -27.59 0.71
C GLY A 128 0.22 -26.43 -0.29
N GLN A 129 0.21 -26.78 -1.59
CA GLN A 129 0.19 -25.79 -2.66
C GLN A 129 -1.10 -24.95 -2.61
N PRO A 130 -1.00 -23.61 -2.63
CA PRO A 130 -2.18 -22.76 -2.59
C PRO A 130 -3.01 -22.92 -3.87
N PRO A 131 -4.33 -22.66 -3.80
CA PRO A 131 -5.17 -22.62 -5.00
C PRO A 131 -4.78 -21.49 -5.94
N PRO A 132 -5.09 -21.64 -7.25
CA PRO A 132 -4.86 -20.58 -8.23
C PRO A 132 -5.42 -19.25 -7.72
N GLY A 133 -4.60 -18.19 -7.80
CA GLY A 133 -4.96 -16.87 -7.30
C GLY A 133 -4.57 -16.58 -5.84
N LEU A 134 -4.15 -17.57 -5.04
CA LEU A 134 -3.57 -17.35 -3.71
C LEU A 134 -2.06 -17.62 -3.69
N THR A 135 -1.29 -16.78 -3.01
CA THR A 135 0.15 -17.02 -2.81
C THR A 135 0.41 -17.92 -1.59
N THR A 136 1.65 -18.43 -1.51
CA THR A 136 2.14 -19.12 -0.32
C THR A 136 2.15 -18.15 0.87
N PRO A 137 1.71 -18.59 2.06
CA PRO A 137 1.59 -17.71 3.21
C PRO A 137 2.99 -17.26 3.63
N LEU A 138 3.17 -15.97 3.87
CA LEU A 138 4.46 -15.44 4.33
C LEU A 138 4.55 -15.48 5.84
N PRO A 139 5.75 -15.61 6.41
CA PRO A 139 5.91 -15.78 7.85
C PRO A 139 5.61 -14.51 8.68
N HIS A 140 5.36 -13.35 8.06
CA HIS A 140 5.60 -12.05 8.70
C HIS A 140 4.43 -11.04 8.72
N HIS A 141 3.19 -11.41 8.36
CA HIS A 141 2.04 -10.50 8.49
C HIS A 141 1.20 -10.84 9.74
N TRP A 142 1.15 -9.89 10.68
CA TRP A 142 0.55 -10.10 12.01
C TRP A 142 -0.95 -9.79 12.09
N GLU A 143 -1.56 -9.23 11.05
CA GLU A 143 -3.01 -9.02 11.02
C GLU A 143 -3.74 -10.08 10.21
N LYS A 144 -4.36 -10.98 10.97
CA LYS A 144 -5.19 -12.08 10.50
C LYS A 144 -6.49 -11.55 9.88
N GLY A 145 -6.46 -11.16 8.60
CA GLY A 145 -7.69 -10.95 7.83
C GLY A 145 -7.78 -9.76 6.88
N LEU A 146 -6.75 -8.91 6.80
CA LEU A 146 -6.68 -7.81 5.84
C LEU A 146 -5.84 -8.15 4.60
N ASP A 147 -4.83 -9.01 4.76
CA ASP A 147 -4.07 -9.54 3.64
C ASP A 147 -4.71 -10.82 3.10
N ASP A 148 -5.11 -10.81 1.85
CA ASP A 148 -5.64 -11.98 1.14
C ASP A 148 -4.54 -12.86 0.55
N GLY A 149 -3.27 -12.46 0.73
CA GLY A 149 -2.15 -13.15 0.13
C GLY A 149 -2.22 -13.09 -1.40
N THR A 150 -2.85 -12.06 -1.96
CA THR A 150 -2.76 -11.73 -3.38
C THR A 150 -1.78 -10.57 -3.55
N GLY A 151 -0.79 -10.72 -4.45
CA GLY A 151 0.11 -9.62 -4.80
C GLY A 151 1.37 -9.46 -3.94
N MET A 152 1.90 -10.52 -3.34
CA MET A 152 3.26 -10.45 -2.78
C MET A 152 4.30 -10.70 -3.88
N GLY A 153 4.87 -9.60 -4.38
CA GLY A 153 5.82 -9.49 -5.48
C GLY A 153 6.34 -8.04 -5.59
N GLU A 154 6.95 -7.68 -6.71
CA GLU A 154 7.69 -6.42 -6.97
C GLU A 154 6.87 -5.10 -6.82
N ASP A 155 5.57 -5.20 -6.54
CA ASP A 155 4.59 -4.10 -6.70
C ASP A 155 4.22 -3.35 -5.41
N ALA A 156 4.49 -3.89 -4.22
CA ALA A 156 4.26 -3.17 -2.97
C ALA A 156 5.55 -2.44 -2.52
N PRO A 157 5.49 -1.13 -2.20
CA PRO A 157 6.65 -0.43 -1.65
C PRO A 157 7.12 -1.11 -0.36
N MET A 158 8.40 -0.97 -0.05
CA MET A 158 8.94 -1.56 1.17
C MET A 158 8.34 -0.84 2.38
N GLU A 159 7.50 -1.54 3.14
CA GLU A 159 6.84 -1.01 4.33
C GLU A 159 7.64 -1.26 5.59
N ARG A 160 7.48 -0.37 6.57
CA ARG A 160 8.01 -0.61 7.91
C ARG A 160 7.17 -1.66 8.63
N HIS A 161 7.81 -2.76 9.02
CA HIS A 161 7.14 -3.92 9.62
C HIS A 161 6.70 -3.74 11.09
N ASP A 162 7.05 -2.61 11.72
CA ASP A 162 6.83 -2.36 13.15
C ASP A 162 5.43 -1.78 13.45
N VAL A 163 4.64 -1.43 12.43
CA VAL A 163 3.35 -0.74 12.58
C VAL A 163 2.20 -1.72 12.26
N PRO A 164 1.28 -1.98 13.21
CA PRO A 164 0.07 -2.77 12.94
C PRO A 164 -0.75 -2.15 11.79
N GLY A 165 -1.16 -2.96 10.82
CA GLY A 165 -1.95 -2.53 9.66
C GLY A 165 -1.16 -1.99 8.47
N GLY A 166 0.16 -1.80 8.59
CA GLY A 166 0.98 -1.21 7.53
C GLY A 166 0.76 0.31 7.38
N VAL A 167 1.57 0.95 6.54
CA VAL A 167 1.39 2.39 6.22
C VAL A 167 0.42 2.56 5.04
N PHE A 168 0.30 1.53 4.20
CA PHE A 168 -0.56 1.55 3.03
C PHE A 168 -1.71 0.56 3.20
N LEU A 169 -2.92 1.08 3.16
CA LEU A 169 -4.11 0.26 3.03
C LEU A 169 -4.30 -0.08 1.55
N ARG A 170 -4.41 -1.37 1.24
CA ARG A 170 -4.80 -1.80 -0.10
C ARG A 170 -6.28 -1.48 -0.31
N PRO A 171 -6.66 -1.00 -1.50
CA PRO A 171 -8.06 -0.76 -1.80
C PRO A 171 -8.81 -2.10 -1.83
N MET A 172 -10.08 -2.05 -1.47
CA MET A 172 -10.98 -3.17 -1.72
C MET A 172 -11.15 -3.33 -3.24
N ARG A 173 -11.02 -4.56 -3.77
CA ARG A 173 -11.12 -4.83 -5.23
C ARG A 173 -12.54 -4.61 -5.75
N ILE A 174 -13.54 -4.88 -4.92
CA ILE A 174 -14.95 -4.63 -5.22
C ILE A 174 -15.39 -3.59 -4.21
N MET A 175 -15.65 -2.38 -4.69
CA MET A 175 -15.97 -1.26 -3.82
C MET A 175 -16.78 -0.19 -4.53
N SER A 176 -17.44 0.63 -3.73
CA SER A 176 -18.13 1.84 -4.13
C SER A 176 -17.91 2.92 -3.08
N ALA A 177 -17.81 4.16 -3.53
CA ALA A 177 -17.61 5.32 -2.66
C ALA A 177 -18.67 6.37 -2.98
N SER A 178 -19.16 7.04 -1.94
CA SER A 178 -20.04 8.20 -2.05
C SER A 178 -19.32 9.40 -2.67
N GLU A 179 -20.09 10.40 -3.07
CA GLU A 179 -19.53 11.72 -3.33
C GLU A 179 -18.82 12.26 -2.09
N SER A 180 -17.73 13.00 -2.30
CA SER A 180 -16.94 13.58 -1.21
C SER A 180 -17.53 14.93 -0.80
N VAL A 181 -17.70 15.14 0.51
CA VAL A 181 -18.20 16.40 1.08
C VAL A 181 -17.05 17.14 1.77
N ASN A 182 -16.91 18.44 1.48
CA ASN A 182 -15.91 19.27 2.15
C ASN A 182 -16.41 19.66 3.55
N ILE A 183 -15.52 19.62 4.55
CA ILE A 183 -15.84 20.01 5.93
C ILE A 183 -14.78 20.98 6.46
N GLU A 184 -15.14 21.74 7.50
CA GLU A 184 -14.25 22.67 8.18
C GLU A 184 -13.08 21.95 8.87
N LEU A 185 -11.91 22.59 8.93
CA LEU A 185 -10.68 21.97 9.46
C LEU A 185 -10.77 21.61 10.95
N GLU A 186 -11.63 22.30 11.71
CA GLU A 186 -11.89 22.00 13.13
C GLU A 186 -12.83 20.79 13.33
N GLY A 187 -13.44 20.32 12.24
CA GLY A 187 -14.50 19.32 12.25
C GLY A 187 -15.88 19.95 12.10
N GLY A 188 -16.92 19.15 12.34
CA GLY A 188 -18.30 19.59 12.14
C GLY A 188 -19.28 18.43 12.06
N GLU A 189 -20.54 18.79 11.88
CA GLU A 189 -21.60 17.85 11.51
C GLU A 189 -21.56 17.63 10.00
N PHE A 190 -21.82 16.40 9.59
CA PHE A 190 -21.80 16.01 8.19
C PHE A 190 -22.96 15.06 7.88
N GLU A 191 -23.39 15.09 6.63
CA GLU A 191 -24.31 14.12 6.05
C GLU A 191 -23.69 13.64 4.73
N LEU A 192 -23.47 12.33 4.61
CA LEU A 192 -22.93 11.68 3.42
C LEU A 192 -24.02 10.83 2.77
N GLN A 193 -24.11 10.93 1.45
CA GLN A 193 -25.00 10.08 0.68
C GLN A 193 -24.52 8.64 0.70
N ASN A 194 -25.45 7.69 0.60
CA ASN A 194 -25.13 6.28 0.45
C ASN A 194 -24.27 6.05 -0.82
N PRO A 195 -23.21 5.22 -0.77
CA PRO A 195 -22.45 4.88 -1.96
C PRO A 195 -23.34 4.28 -3.05
N PRO A 196 -23.03 4.52 -4.34
CA PRO A 196 -23.85 4.01 -5.43
C PRO A 196 -23.84 2.48 -5.47
N GLY A 197 -24.98 1.91 -5.86
CA GLY A 197 -25.24 0.48 -5.88
C GLY A 197 -25.97 -0.02 -4.64
N GLU A 198 -26.43 -1.27 -4.71
CA GLU A 198 -27.07 -1.93 -3.57
C GLU A 198 -26.00 -2.70 -2.80
N TRP A 199 -25.87 -2.39 -1.51
CA TRP A 199 -24.84 -2.97 -0.65
C TRP A 199 -25.47 -3.52 0.62
N PRO A 200 -25.15 -4.75 1.03
CA PRO A 200 -25.62 -5.25 2.32
C PRO A 200 -24.97 -4.49 3.47
N GLY A 201 -25.58 -4.57 4.65
CA GLY A 201 -24.95 -4.12 5.89
C GLY A 201 -23.61 -4.83 6.17
N THR A 202 -22.97 -4.46 7.27
CA THR A 202 -21.66 -5.00 7.64
C THR A 202 -21.75 -6.50 7.92
N VAL A 203 -20.99 -7.31 7.16
CA VAL A 203 -20.91 -8.76 7.32
C VAL A 203 -19.47 -9.17 7.54
N TYR A 204 -19.18 -9.86 8.65
CA TYR A 204 -17.85 -10.43 8.90
C TYR A 204 -17.89 -11.97 8.85
N GLY A 205 -18.17 -12.49 7.66
CA GLY A 205 -18.16 -13.92 7.39
C GLY A 205 -16.76 -14.48 7.10
N GLY A 206 -16.70 -15.80 6.99
CA GLY A 206 -15.47 -16.50 6.59
C GLY A 206 -15.16 -16.39 5.09
N LEU A 207 -16.21 -16.41 4.26
CA LEU A 207 -16.11 -16.38 2.79
C LEU A 207 -16.59 -15.05 2.19
N VAL A 208 -17.60 -14.43 2.79
CA VAL A 208 -18.10 -13.13 2.38
C VAL A 208 -17.89 -12.14 3.51
N ARG A 209 -17.27 -11.02 3.19
CA ARG A 209 -16.97 -9.96 4.14
C ARG A 209 -17.31 -8.62 3.52
N VAL A 210 -18.24 -7.90 4.11
CA VAL A 210 -18.70 -6.60 3.63
C VAL A 210 -18.25 -5.59 4.67
N HIS A 211 -17.33 -4.73 4.25
CA HIS A 211 -16.72 -3.72 5.09
C HIS A 211 -17.20 -2.34 4.69
N TRP A 212 -17.54 -1.55 5.69
CA TRP A 212 -17.94 -0.17 5.54
C TRP A 212 -16.91 0.69 6.27
N GLU A 213 -16.50 1.79 5.65
CA GLU A 213 -15.47 2.67 6.18
C GLU A 213 -15.77 4.13 5.83
N LEU A 214 -15.51 5.03 6.78
CA LEU A 214 -15.43 6.46 6.53
C LEU A 214 -13.99 6.82 6.19
N LEU A 215 -13.79 7.50 5.06
CA LEU A 215 -12.52 8.08 4.69
C LEU A 215 -12.53 9.58 4.99
N ILE A 216 -11.50 10.04 5.68
CA ILE A 216 -11.18 11.45 5.85
C ILE A 216 -9.92 11.73 5.05
N HIS A 217 -10.06 12.56 4.03
CA HIS A 217 -8.96 12.99 3.18
C HIS A 217 -8.58 14.43 3.53
N ILE A 218 -7.39 14.59 4.09
CA ILE A 218 -6.82 15.88 4.49
C ILE A 218 -5.72 16.25 3.50
N GLU A 219 -5.97 17.29 2.72
CA GLU A 219 -4.99 17.89 1.81
C GLU A 219 -4.02 18.77 2.60
N ARG A 220 -2.71 18.52 2.45
CA ARG A 220 -1.66 19.25 3.16
C ARG A 220 -0.82 20.08 2.20
N GLU A 221 -0.23 21.16 2.71
CA GLU A 221 0.71 21.96 1.93
C GLU A 221 1.98 21.19 1.54
N SER A 222 2.49 20.36 2.44
CA SER A 222 3.71 19.57 2.23
C SER A 222 3.57 18.18 2.85
N GLY A 223 4.25 17.18 2.27
CA GLY A 223 4.29 15.83 2.81
C GLY A 223 3.18 14.87 2.31
N GLY A 224 2.42 15.26 1.29
CA GLY A 224 1.36 14.43 0.70
C GLY A 224 0.04 14.48 1.49
N PRO A 225 -1.06 13.95 0.91
CA PRO A 225 -2.34 13.89 1.61
C PRO A 225 -2.29 12.92 2.78
N LEU A 226 -3.04 13.24 3.83
CA LEU A 226 -3.28 12.34 4.95
C LEU A 226 -4.65 11.70 4.78
N LEU A 227 -4.69 10.37 4.83
CA LEU A 227 -5.92 9.59 4.78
C LEU A 227 -6.15 8.96 6.16
N TRP A 228 -7.28 9.26 6.77
CA TRP A 228 -7.77 8.55 7.94
C TRP A 228 -8.91 7.62 7.51
N VAL A 229 -8.84 6.36 7.92
CA VAL A 229 -9.90 5.38 7.64
C VAL A 229 -10.49 4.93 8.98
N GLU A 230 -11.79 5.15 9.14
CA GLU A 230 -12.54 4.74 10.33
C GLU A 230 -13.55 3.66 9.93
N PRO A 231 -13.43 2.43 10.46
CA PRO A 231 -14.36 1.35 10.13
C PRO A 231 -15.75 1.61 10.74
N LEU A 232 -16.80 1.29 9.99
CA LEU A 232 -18.19 1.49 10.36
C LEU A 232 -18.96 0.17 10.45
N THR A 233 -19.95 0.15 11.33
CA THR A 233 -20.94 -0.93 11.40
C THR A 233 -22.26 -0.39 10.90
N VAL A 234 -22.73 -0.92 9.77
CA VAL A 234 -23.96 -0.53 9.08
C VAL A 234 -24.95 -1.69 9.21
N LEU A 235 -26.18 -1.38 9.57
CA LEU A 235 -27.24 -2.39 9.70
C LEU A 235 -27.76 -2.84 8.32
N HIS A 236 -28.24 -4.07 8.28
CA HIS A 236 -28.94 -4.60 7.11
C HIS A 236 -30.32 -3.95 6.99
N GLY A 237 -30.73 -3.70 5.74
CA GLY A 237 -32.11 -3.36 5.42
C GLY A 237 -33.00 -4.60 5.44
N GLU A 238 -34.29 -4.40 5.22
CA GLU A 238 -35.26 -5.50 5.19
C GLU A 238 -35.29 -6.21 3.83
N ASP A 239 -34.87 -5.53 2.76
CA ASP A 239 -34.93 -6.03 1.39
C ASP A 239 -33.74 -6.94 1.03
N GLU A 240 -34.00 -7.92 0.16
CA GLU A 240 -32.95 -8.73 -0.46
C GLU A 240 -32.16 -7.90 -1.47
N ILE A 241 -30.83 -8.02 -1.43
CA ILE A 241 -29.93 -7.30 -2.31
C ILE A 241 -29.33 -8.28 -3.31
N VAL A 242 -29.54 -8.01 -4.61
CA VAL A 242 -29.07 -8.87 -5.70
C VAL A 242 -28.22 -8.05 -6.67
N ASN A 243 -26.91 -8.29 -6.64
CA ASN A 243 -25.97 -7.62 -7.54
C ASN A 243 -25.59 -8.55 -8.69
N GLU A 244 -26.27 -8.43 -9.83
CA GLU A 244 -25.98 -9.23 -11.04
C GLU A 244 -24.65 -8.85 -11.70
N ASN A 245 -24.28 -7.57 -11.62
CA ASN A 245 -23.08 -7.02 -12.25
C ASN A 245 -22.16 -6.43 -11.18
N ILE A 246 -21.09 -7.14 -10.86
CA ILE A 246 -20.06 -6.67 -9.94
C ILE A 246 -18.87 -6.17 -10.74
N THR A 247 -18.57 -4.88 -10.60
CA THR A 247 -17.36 -4.29 -11.16
C THR A 247 -16.19 -4.59 -10.24
N ILE A 248 -15.12 -5.16 -10.80
CA ILE A 248 -13.86 -5.37 -10.09
C ILE A 248 -12.90 -4.27 -10.52
N SER A 249 -12.45 -3.48 -9.55
CA SER A 249 -11.34 -2.55 -9.73
C SER A 249 -10.04 -3.31 -9.48
N ASP A 250 -9.31 -3.58 -10.56
CA ASP A 250 -7.94 -4.13 -10.53
C ASP A 250 -6.92 -3.03 -10.81
N GLY A 251 -7.09 -1.88 -10.14
CA GLY A 251 -6.26 -0.68 -10.29
C GLY A 251 -5.48 -0.36 -9.02
N ARG A 252 -4.24 0.10 -9.18
CA ARG A 252 -3.45 0.73 -8.10
C ARG A 252 -4.22 1.95 -7.60
N SER A 253 -4.43 2.10 -6.29
CA SER A 253 -5.14 3.25 -5.68
C SER A 253 -4.59 4.63 -6.03
N GLU A 254 -3.36 4.69 -6.53
CA GLU A 254 -2.76 5.91 -7.09
C GLU A 254 -3.58 6.48 -8.28
N SER A 255 -4.48 5.68 -8.87
CA SER A 255 -5.36 6.07 -9.98
C SER A 255 -6.58 6.89 -9.55
N ASP A 256 -6.98 6.82 -8.27
CA ASP A 256 -8.14 7.57 -7.72
C ASP A 256 -7.77 9.00 -7.29
N ALA A 257 -6.50 9.40 -7.44
CA ALA A 257 -5.97 10.70 -7.02
C ALA A 257 -5.88 11.74 -8.16
N LEU A 258 -6.58 11.54 -9.28
CA LEU A 258 -6.66 12.49 -10.41
C LEU A 258 -7.98 13.27 -10.43
#